data_AF-A0A848S507-F1
#
_entry.id   AF-A0A848S507-F1
#
_cell.length_a   1.000
_cell.length_b   1.000
_cell.length_c   1.000
_cell.angle_alpha   90.00
_cell.angle_beta   90.00
_cell.angle_gamma   90.00
#
_symmetry.space_group_name_H-M   'P 1'
#
loop_
_entity.id
_entity.type
_entity.pdbx_description
1 polymer ?
#
loop_
_entity_poly.entity_id
_entity_poly.type
_entity_poly.pdbx_seq_one_letter_code
_entity_poly.pdbx_strand_id
1 'polypeptide(L)'
;MIDYVQVLNGNKTEALYYYQNNWEQLRKKAKKKNFIESYRLLETKPTKDMPYTFILITTFKNKKQYEFRESNFQKLIDNRSELKLMNEKTPADFRKVIYHNDAVTHWN
;
A
#
# COMPACT_ATOMS: atom_id res chain seq x y z
N MET A 1 -1.59 -9.95 1.76
CA MET A 1 -0.39 -9.14 1.57
C MET A 1 -0.30 -8.07 2.64
N ILE A 2 0.85 -7.94 3.31
CA ILE A 2 1.15 -6.88 4.27
C ILE A 2 2.50 -6.24 3.91
N ASP A 3 2.55 -4.92 3.79
CA ASP A 3 3.80 -4.16 3.67
C ASP A 3 4.06 -3.37 4.95
N TYR A 4 5.30 -3.42 5.43
CA TYR A 4 5.78 -2.57 6.52
C TYR A 4 6.67 -1.49 5.95
N VAL A 5 6.29 -0.24 6.23
CA VAL A 5 6.87 0.93 5.57
C VAL A 5 7.57 1.80 6.60
N GLN A 6 8.86 2.00 6.38
CA GLN A 6 9.63 3.04 7.05
C GLN A 6 9.46 4.37 6.31
N VAL A 7 9.16 5.43 7.05
CA VAL A 7 9.25 6.81 6.56
C VAL A 7 10.70 7.28 6.70
N LEU A 8 11.19 7.95 5.66
CA LEU A 8 12.57 8.45 5.60
C LEU A 8 12.61 9.96 5.86
N ASN A 9 13.70 10.43 6.48
CA ASN A 9 14.08 11.85 6.56
C ASN A 9 12.98 12.80 7.08
N GLY A 10 12.12 12.34 8.00
CA GLY A 10 11.03 13.15 8.55
C GLY A 10 9.86 13.42 7.59
N ASN A 11 9.84 12.79 6.41
CA ASN A 11 8.85 13.04 5.35
C ASN A 11 7.52 12.31 5.56
N LYS A 12 7.00 12.30 6.80
CA LYS A 12 5.75 11.58 7.14
C LYS A 12 4.56 12.15 6.38
N THR A 13 4.50 13.47 6.21
CA THR A 13 3.40 14.14 5.52
C THR A 13 3.37 13.75 4.03
N GLU A 14 4.52 13.75 3.35
CA GLU A 14 4.63 13.27 1.96
C GLU A 14 4.22 11.81 1.84
N ALA A 15 4.69 10.95 2.74
CA ALA A 15 4.37 9.54 2.75
C ALA A 15 2.86 9.29 2.95
N LEU A 16 2.24 9.95 3.93
CA LEU A 16 0.80 9.84 4.18
C LEU A 16 -0.01 10.34 2.98
N TYR A 17 0.35 11.51 2.44
CA TYR A 17 -0.30 12.07 1.25
C TYR A 17 -0.24 11.09 0.08
N TYR A 18 0.94 10.51 -0.18
CA TYR A 18 1.12 9.51 -1.22
C TYR A 18 0.21 8.29 -1.02
N TYR A 19 0.14 7.75 0.20
CA TYR A 19 -0.69 6.59 0.47
C TYR A 19 -2.19 6.87 0.33
N GLN A 20 -2.68 8.00 0.83
CA GLN A 20 -4.09 8.37 0.73
C GLN A 20 -4.53 8.70 -0.70
N ASN A 21 -3.66 9.35 -1.48
CA ASN A 21 -4.02 9.85 -2.81
C ASN A 21 -3.69 8.88 -3.94
N ASN A 22 -2.82 7.90 -3.72
CA ASN A 22 -2.43 6.93 -4.76
C ASN A 22 -2.78 5.50 -4.36
N TRP A 23 -2.17 5.00 -3.28
CA TRP A 23 -2.32 3.60 -2.87
C TRP A 23 -3.77 3.28 -2.49
N GLU A 24 -4.37 4.09 -1.63
CA GLU A 24 -5.73 3.90 -1.14
C GLU A 24 -6.76 4.05 -2.27
N GLN A 25 -6.56 5.02 -3.17
CA GLN A 25 -7.43 5.20 -4.34
C GLN A 25 -7.40 3.99 -5.28
N LEU A 26 -6.22 3.39 -5.47
CA LEU A 26 -6.09 2.16 -6.25
C LEU A 26 -6.82 0.99 -5.57
N ARG A 27 -6.73 0.87 -4.25
CA ARG A 27 -7.42 -0.17 -3.48
C ARG A 27 -8.94 0.03 -3.43
N LYS A 28 -9.43 1.28 -3.37
CA LYS A 28 -10.86 1.62 -3.55
C LYS A 28 -11.39 1.09 -4.88
N LYS A 29 -10.66 1.33 -5.98
CA LYS A 29 -11.01 0.81 -7.31
C LYS A 29 -10.94 -0.72 -7.37
N ALA A 30 -9.89 -1.32 -6.79
CA ALA A 30 -9.72 -2.78 -6.74
C ALA A 30 -10.88 -3.46 -5.99
N LYS A 31 -11.30 -2.91 -4.84
CA LYS A 31 -12.44 -3.40 -4.08
C LYS A 31 -13.75 -3.28 -4.88
N LYS A 32 -13.98 -2.13 -5.52
CA LYS A 32 -15.17 -1.91 -6.39
C LYS A 32 -15.24 -2.91 -7.55
N LYS A 33 -14.09 -3.33 -8.09
CA LYS A 33 -14.00 -4.36 -9.14
C LYS A 33 -13.90 -5.79 -8.62
N ASN A 34 -14.04 -6.01 -7.30
CA ASN A 34 -13.92 -7.32 -6.67
C ASN A 34 -12.57 -8.03 -6.97
N PHE A 35 -11.49 -7.25 -7.09
CA PHE A 35 -10.12 -7.78 -7.24
C PHE A 35 -9.47 -8.09 -5.89
N ILE A 36 -9.96 -7.45 -4.83
CA ILE A 36 -9.55 -7.66 -3.44
C ILE A 36 -10.80 -7.69 -2.57
N GLU A 37 -10.69 -8.31 -1.40
CA GLU A 37 -11.76 -8.33 -0.38
C GLU A 37 -11.76 -7.03 0.43
N SER A 38 -10.58 -6.64 0.94
CA SER A 38 -10.43 -5.46 1.77
C SER A 38 -9.01 -4.90 1.76
N TYR A 39 -8.85 -3.71 2.33
CA TYR A 39 -7.56 -3.05 2.50
C TYR A 39 -7.56 -2.22 3.78
N ARG A 40 -6.38 -2.02 4.37
CA ARG A 40 -6.17 -1.13 5.52
C ARG A 40 -4.83 -0.40 5.41
N LEU A 41 -4.82 0.89 5.74
CA LEU A 41 -3.62 1.68 6.02
C LEU A 41 -3.62 1.93 7.53
N LEU A 42 -2.61 1.41 8.22
CA LEU A 42 -2.43 1.61 9.65
C LEU A 42 -1.20 2.48 9.87
N GLU A 43 -1.25 3.34 10.88
CA GLU A 43 -0.10 4.13 11.33
C GLU A 43 0.39 3.58 12.67
N THR A 44 1.71 3.54 12.84
CA THR A 44 2.40 3.11 14.05
C THR A 44 3.42 4.15 14.49
N LYS A 45 3.80 4.11 15.77
CA LYS A 45 4.94 4.88 16.28
C LYS A 45 6.21 4.04 16.07
N PRO A 46 7.15 4.47 15.20
CA PRO A 46 8.36 3.70 14.95
C PRO A 46 9.23 3.63 16.22
N THR A 47 9.87 2.49 16.43
CA THR A 47 10.85 2.24 17.49
C THR A 47 12.16 1.75 16.88
N LYS A 48 13.21 1.57 17.70
CA LYS A 48 14.49 1.02 17.25
C LYS A 48 14.33 -0.37 16.61
N ASP A 49 13.50 -1.22 17.22
CA ASP A 49 13.31 -2.61 16.77
C ASP A 49 12.20 -2.74 15.72
N MET A 50 11.29 -1.77 15.65
CA MET A 50 10.20 -1.70 14.68
C MET A 50 10.22 -0.35 13.95
N PRO A 51 11.14 -0.17 12.98
CA PRO A 51 11.36 1.13 12.33
C PRO A 51 10.33 1.44 11.23
N TYR A 52 9.12 0.88 11.30
CA TYR A 52 8.04 1.17 10.36
C TYR A 52 7.03 2.15 10.98
N THR A 53 6.56 3.08 10.15
CA THR A 53 5.54 4.09 10.49
C THR A 53 4.18 3.72 9.91
N PHE A 54 4.14 3.00 8.77
CA PHE A 54 2.89 2.54 8.18
C PHE A 54 2.89 1.04 7.95
N ILE A 55 1.71 0.43 8.11
CA ILE A 55 1.42 -0.95 7.73
C ILE A 55 0.31 -0.93 6.67
N LEU A 56 0.58 -1.49 5.51
CA LEU A 56 -0.36 -1.58 4.39
C LEU A 56 -0.87 -3.00 4.29
N ILE A 57 -2.17 -3.20 4.43
CA ILE A 57 -2.79 -4.53 4.36
C ILE A 57 -3.67 -4.57 3.11
N THR A 58 -3.49 -5.59 2.28
CA THR A 58 -4.41 -5.95 1.20
C THR A 58 -4.82 -7.41 1.38
N THR A 59 -6.13 -7.63 1.55
CA THR A 59 -6.73 -8.93 1.77
C THR A 59 -7.44 -9.38 0.51
N PHE A 60 -7.17 -10.63 0.11
CA PHE A 60 -7.82 -11.26 -1.03
C PHE A 60 -8.82 -12.28 -0.51
N LYS A 61 -9.95 -12.42 -1.19
CA LYS A 61 -11.01 -13.36 -0.82
C LYS A 61 -10.57 -14.82 -0.97
N ASN A 62 -9.73 -15.09 -1.95
CA ASN A 62 -9.26 -16.43 -2.28
C ASN A 62 -7.94 -16.40 -3.06
N LYS A 63 -7.34 -17.58 -3.24
CA LYS A 63 -6.09 -17.79 -3.98
C LYS A 63 -6.15 -17.25 -5.41
N LYS A 64 -7.28 -17.41 -6.11
CA LYS A 64 -7.46 -16.91 -7.48
C LYS A 64 -7.28 -15.38 -7.55
N GLN A 65 -7.93 -14.61 -6.67
CA GLN A 65 -7.74 -13.16 -6.63
C GLN A 65 -6.28 -12.77 -6.35
N TYR A 66 -5.60 -13.52 -5.48
CA TYR A 66 -4.19 -13.29 -5.16
C TYR A 66 -3.25 -13.60 -6.33
N GLU A 67 -3.48 -14.67 -7.07
CA GLU A 67 -2.69 -15.03 -8.26
C GLU A 67 -2.86 -14.00 -9.38
N PHE A 68 -4.08 -13.49 -9.57
CA PHE A 68 -4.35 -12.44 -10.55
C PHE A 68 -4.00 -11.03 -10.06
N ARG A 69 -3.39 -10.87 -8.87
CA ARG A 69 -3.17 -9.54 -8.26
C ARG A 69 -2.41 -8.60 -9.18
N GLU A 70 -1.29 -9.04 -9.74
CA GLU A 70 -0.45 -8.18 -10.57
C GLU A 70 -1.19 -7.72 -11.82
N SER A 71 -1.76 -8.64 -12.59
CA SER A 71 -2.51 -8.28 -13.81
C SER A 71 -3.73 -7.41 -13.51
N ASN A 72 -4.42 -7.63 -12.40
CA ASN A 72 -5.55 -6.81 -11.98
C ASN A 72 -5.12 -5.41 -11.55
N PHE A 73 -4.05 -5.27 -10.79
CA PHE A 73 -3.52 -3.97 -10.38
C PHE A 73 -2.89 -3.22 -11.55
N GLN A 74 -2.24 -3.91 -12.49
CA GLN A 74 -1.71 -3.30 -13.71
C GLN A 74 -2.82 -2.63 -14.52
N LYS A 75 -3.95 -3.32 -14.76
CA LYS A 75 -5.12 -2.74 -15.43
C LYS A 75 -5.64 -1.48 -14.72
N LEU A 76 -5.57 -1.42 -13.40
CA LEU A 76 -5.98 -0.23 -12.65
C LEU A 76 -4.97 0.91 -12.76
N ILE A 77 -3.68 0.59 -12.86
CA ILE A 77 -2.59 1.53 -13.06
C ILE A 77 -2.64 2.09 -14.48
N ASP A 78 -2.87 1.28 -15.50
CA ASP A 78 -2.95 1.77 -16.89
C ASP A 78 -4.11 2.77 -17.08
N ASN A 79 -5.15 2.67 -16.25
CA ASN A 79 -6.33 3.54 -16.26
C ASN A 79 -6.29 4.63 -15.16
N ARG A 80 -5.12 4.93 -14.57
CA ARG A 80 -5.01 5.95 -13.52
C ARG A 80 -4.61 7.31 -14.10
N SER A 81 -5.08 8.37 -13.46
CA SER A 81 -4.52 9.71 -13.61
C SER A 81 -3.09 9.76 -13.06
N GLU A 82 -2.33 10.78 -13.40
CA GLU A 82 -0.96 10.99 -12.92
C GLU A 82 -0.76 10.76 -11.41
N LEU A 83 0.44 10.30 -11.05
CA LEU A 83 0.85 10.05 -9.66
C LEU A 83 0.78 11.35 -8.85
N LYS A 84 0.00 11.37 -7.79
CA LYS A 84 -0.16 12.54 -6.93
C LYS A 84 0.96 12.60 -5.90
N LEU A 85 1.83 13.59 -6.04
CA LEU A 85 2.89 13.91 -5.08
C LEU A 85 2.62 15.28 -4.48
N MET A 86 3.06 15.49 -3.24
CA MET A 86 2.87 16.77 -2.55
C MET A 86 3.88 17.83 -3.04
N ASN A 87 5.00 17.38 -3.58
CA ASN A 87 6.12 18.18 -4.10
C ASN A 87 6.95 17.30 -5.05
N GLU A 88 8.14 17.77 -5.45
CA GLU A 88 9.03 17.08 -6.39
C GLU A 88 9.69 15.81 -5.82
N LYS A 89 9.55 15.52 -4.52
CA LYS A 89 10.11 14.31 -3.91
C LYS A 89 9.41 13.07 -4.46
N THR A 90 10.21 12.13 -4.91
CA THR A 90 9.73 10.83 -5.39
C THR A 90 9.45 9.89 -4.20
N PRO A 91 8.68 8.80 -4.40
CA PRO A 91 8.44 7.84 -3.33
C PRO A 91 9.70 7.28 -2.66
N ALA A 92 10.81 7.15 -3.38
CA ALA A 92 12.07 6.67 -2.82
C ALA A 92 12.68 7.65 -1.79
N ASP A 93 12.35 8.94 -1.88
CA ASP A 93 12.91 9.99 -1.01
C ASP A 93 12.23 10.04 0.36
N PHE A 94 11.00 9.53 0.46
CA PHE A 94 10.19 9.62 1.68
C PHE A 94 9.76 8.28 2.26
N ARG A 95 9.89 7.17 1.53
CA ARG A 95 9.50 5.85 2.04
C ARG A 95 10.42 4.72 1.60
N LYS A 96 10.47 3.69 2.44
CA LYS A 96 11.04 2.38 2.12
C LYS A 96 10.12 1.28 2.64
N VAL A 97 9.79 0.31 1.79
CA VAL A 97 9.18 -0.93 2.27
C VAL A 97 10.33 -1.76 2.86
N ILE A 98 10.28 -2.03 4.15
CA ILE A 98 11.35 -2.74 4.87
C ILE A 98 11.04 -4.22 5.07
N TYR A 99 9.76 -4.58 4.97
CA TYR A 99 9.32 -5.97 5.03
C TYR A 99 8.02 -6.14 4.24
N HIS A 100 7.91 -7.28 3.55
CA HIS A 100 6.79 -7.62 2.69
C HIS A 100 6.36 -9.06 2.97
N ASN A 101 5.07 -9.24 3.26
CA ASN A 101 4.45 -10.53 3.50
C ASN A 101 3.36 -10.82 2.49
N ASP A 102 3.62 -11.78 1.61
CA ASP A 102 2.72 -12.20 0.54
C ASP A 102 1.61 -13.15 1.05
N ALA A 103 1.99 -14.15 1.86
CA ALA A 103 1.14 -15.23 2.34
C ALA A 103 0.47 -14.91 3.69
N VAL A 104 -0.62 -14.13 3.64
CA VAL A 104 -1.37 -13.75 4.85
C VAL A 104 -2.71 -14.47 4.88
N THR A 105 -2.80 -15.50 5.74
CA THR A 105 -4.05 -16.18 6.07
C THR A 105 -4.83 -15.37 7.10
N HIS A 106 -6.09 -15.06 6.80
CA HIS A 106 -6.99 -14.44 7.76
C HIS A 106 -7.76 -15.55 8.46
N TRP A 107 -7.38 -15.85 9.70
CA TRP A 107 -8.18 -16.70 10.57
C TRP A 107 -9.32 -15.86 11.14
N ASN A 108 -10.56 -16.30 10.93
CA ASN A 108 -11.75 -15.70 11.54
C ASN A 108 -11.95 -16.25 12.95
#